data_AF-A0A3N5T2L2-F1
#
_entry.id   AF-A0A3N5T2L2-F1
#
_cell.length_a   1.000
_cell.length_b   1.000
_cell.length_c   1.000
_cell.angle_alpha   90.00
_cell.angle_beta   90.00
_cell.angle_gamma   90.00
#
_symmetry.space_group_name_H-M   'P 1'
#
loop_
_entity.id
_entity.type
_entity.pdbx_description
1 polymer ?
#
loop_
_entity_poly.entity_id
_entity_poly.type
_entity_poly.pdbx_seq_one_letter_code
_entity_poly.pdbx_strand_id
1 'polypeptide(L)'
;MKSKYLLRTISLLVLLVSFFPAASAGALAPTTLPPADMFQLPWDQGLAWMAIDGLDNGIKRPLDSSHQYTVGGAIDFAPRKD
;
A
#
# COMPACT_ATOMS: atom_id res chain seq x y z
N MET A 1 -24.37 -31.48 -24.89
CA MET A 1 -24.12 -31.66 -23.43
C MET A 1 -23.27 -30.54 -22.83
N LYS A 2 -22.20 -30.05 -23.49
CA LYS A 2 -21.29 -28.99 -22.98
C LYS A 2 -21.95 -27.66 -22.59
N SER A 3 -22.97 -27.21 -23.35
CA SER A 3 -23.68 -25.94 -23.11
C SER A 3 -24.46 -25.88 -21.78
N LYS A 4 -25.03 -26.99 -21.31
CA LYS A 4 -25.75 -27.04 -20.03
C LYS A 4 -24.81 -26.83 -18.84
N TYR A 5 -23.60 -27.38 -18.92
CA TYR A 5 -22.57 -27.18 -17.90
C TYR A 5 -22.05 -25.74 -17.92
N LEU A 6 -21.87 -25.15 -19.11
CA LEU A 6 -21.46 -23.75 -19.25
C LEU A 6 -22.46 -22.80 -18.59
N LEU A 7 -23.75 -22.96 -18.86
CA LEU A 7 -24.80 -22.14 -18.25
C LEU A 7 -24.82 -22.31 -16.73
N ARG A 8 -24.69 -23.56 -16.24
CA ARG A 8 -24.64 -23.85 -14.80
C ARG A 8 -23.43 -23.19 -14.13
N THR A 9 -22.26 -23.22 -14.78
CA THR A 9 -21.05 -22.58 -14.27
C THR A 9 -21.19 -21.06 -14.22
N ILE A 10 -21.77 -20.45 -15.26
CA ILE A 10 -22.03 -19.00 -15.29
C ILE A 10 -23.00 -18.60 -14.18
N SER A 11 -24.11 -19.33 -14.01
CA SER A 11 -25.06 -19.08 -12.93
C SER A 11 -24.43 -19.21 -11.54
N LEU A 12 -23.55 -20.20 -11.35
CA LEU A 12 -22.84 -20.38 -10.09
C LEU A 12 -21.90 -19.21 -9.81
N LEU A 13 -21.16 -18.74 -10.83
CA LEU A 13 -20.25 -17.59 -10.69
C LEU A 13 -21.00 -16.30 -10.34
N VAL A 14 -22.13 -16.02 -11.00
CA VAL A 14 -22.98 -14.86 -10.69
C VAL A 14 -23.50 -14.93 -9.26
N LEU A 15 -23.97 -16.11 -8.83
CA LEU A 15 -24.42 -16.33 -7.47
C LEU A 15 -23.29 -16.11 -6.46
N LEU A 16 -22.09 -16.64 -6.71
CA LEU A 16 -20.93 -16.41 -5.84
C LEU A 16 -20.60 -14.91 -5.72
N VAL A 17 -20.57 -14.18 -6.84
CA VAL A 17 -20.27 -12.74 -6.84
C VAL A 17 -21.31 -11.94 -6.05
N SER A 18 -22.58 -12.35 -6.05
CA SER A 18 -23.65 -11.67 -5.30
C SER A 18 -23.49 -11.70 -3.77
N PHE A 19 -22.72 -12.66 -3.24
CA PHE A 19 -22.42 -12.75 -1.81
C PHE A 19 -21.28 -11.82 -1.36
N PHE A 20 -20.54 -11.20 -2.28
CA PHE A 20 -19.52 -10.23 -1.94
C PHE A 20 -20.15 -8.83 -1.85
N PRO A 21 -20.19 -8.20 -0.67
CA PRO A 21 -20.69 -6.84 -0.55
C PRO A 21 -19.77 -5.90 -1.35
N ALA A 22 -20.27 -5.32 -2.43
CA ALA A 22 -19.54 -4.30 -3.19
C ALA A 22 -19.30 -3.00 -2.37
N ALA A 23 -19.97 -2.87 -1.22
CA ALA A 23 -20.03 -1.66 -0.41
C ALA A 23 -19.13 -1.68 0.84
N SER A 24 -18.30 -2.71 1.05
CA SER A 24 -17.39 -2.78 2.21
C SER A 24 -15.94 -2.37 1.93
N ALA A 25 -15.64 -1.90 0.72
CA ALA A 25 -14.47 -1.03 0.53
C ALA A 25 -14.83 0.31 1.19
N GLY A 26 -14.73 0.35 2.53
CA GLY A 26 -14.90 1.57 3.29
C GLY A 26 -14.03 2.63 2.64
N ALA A 27 -14.66 3.65 2.07
CA ALA A 27 -13.96 4.89 1.79
C ALA A 27 -13.30 5.25 3.11
N LEU A 28 -11.97 5.18 3.15
CA LEU A 28 -11.19 5.65 4.29
C LEU A 28 -11.79 7.01 4.64
N ALA A 29 -12.17 7.20 5.90
CA ALA A 29 -12.68 8.49 6.36
C ALA A 29 -11.75 9.56 5.79
N PRO A 30 -12.25 10.64 5.18
CA PRO A 30 -11.41 11.65 4.57
C PRO A 30 -10.45 12.13 5.63
N THR A 31 -9.21 11.65 5.55
CA THR A 31 -8.13 12.16 6.37
C THR A 31 -7.98 13.58 5.89
N THR A 32 -8.25 14.54 6.77
CA THR A 32 -7.78 15.91 6.57
C THR A 32 -6.30 15.79 6.27
N LEU A 33 -5.94 15.98 4.99
CA LEU A 33 -4.55 15.98 4.59
C LEU A 33 -3.87 17.02 5.48
N PRO A 34 -2.72 16.70 6.10
CA PRO A 34 -1.99 17.71 6.83
C PRO A 34 -1.77 18.90 5.87
N PRO A 35 -1.84 20.14 6.37
CA PRO A 35 -1.55 21.32 5.59
C PRO A 35 -0.29 21.10 4.75
N ALA A 36 -0.30 21.51 3.47
CA ALA A 36 0.82 21.23 2.55
C ALA A 36 2.16 21.77 3.08
N ASP A 37 2.09 22.80 3.90
CA ASP A 37 3.12 23.50 4.65
C ASP A 37 3.62 22.76 5.91
N MET A 38 2.93 21.72 6.38
CA MET A 38 3.37 20.94 7.55
C MET A 38 4.33 19.79 7.21
N PHE A 39 4.39 19.33 5.96
CA PHE A 39 5.24 18.19 5.55
C PHE A 39 5.87 18.32 4.16
N GLN A 40 5.97 19.52 3.62
CA GLN A 40 6.92 19.74 2.52
C GLN A 40 8.31 19.88 3.12
N LEU A 41 9.05 18.76 3.14
CA LEU A 41 10.49 18.86 2.92
C LEU A 41 10.62 19.76 1.67
N PRO A 42 11.32 20.91 1.75
CA PRO A 42 11.63 21.73 0.59
C PRO A 42 12.03 20.78 -0.54
N TRP A 43 11.47 20.96 -1.73
CA TRP A 43 11.76 20.08 -2.86
C TRP A 43 13.28 19.90 -3.07
N ASP A 44 14.06 20.93 -2.74
CA ASP A 44 15.52 20.91 -2.70
C ASP A 44 16.13 19.98 -1.64
N GLN A 45 15.48 19.79 -0.49
CA GLN A 45 15.85 18.75 0.48
C GLN A 45 15.53 17.34 -0.05
N GLY A 46 14.46 17.15 -0.84
CA GLY A 46 14.22 15.88 -1.53
C GLY A 46 15.31 15.54 -2.58
N LEU A 47 15.96 16.55 -3.15
CA LEU A 47 17.11 16.39 -4.05
C LEU A 47 18.42 16.21 -3.28
N ALA A 48 18.61 16.95 -2.20
CA ALA A 48 19.82 16.94 -1.38
C ALA A 48 19.92 15.73 -0.46
N TRP A 49 18.84 14.98 -0.22
CA TRP A 49 18.83 13.81 0.65
C TRP A 49 18.45 12.55 -0.12
N MET A 50 19.10 11.43 0.21
CA MET A 50 18.87 10.13 -0.39
C MET A 50 18.54 9.12 0.72
N ALA A 51 17.51 8.30 0.49
CA ALA A 51 17.22 7.16 1.36
C ALA A 51 18.39 6.16 1.28
N ILE A 52 19.05 5.90 2.41
CA ILE A 52 20.23 5.02 2.46
C ILE A 52 19.77 3.55 2.48
N ASP A 53 18.69 3.33 3.19
CA ASP A 53 18.08 2.06 3.49
C ASP A 53 16.79 1.98 2.69
N GLY A 54 16.88 1.26 1.57
CA GLY A 54 15.74 1.06 0.68
C GLY A 54 14.53 0.47 1.40
N LEU A 55 13.37 0.58 0.74
CA LEU A 55 12.10 0.07 1.24
C LEU A 55 12.18 -1.43 1.52
N ASP A 56 11.82 -1.80 2.75
CA ASP A 56 11.61 -3.19 3.14
C ASP A 56 10.22 -3.65 2.71
N ASN A 57 10.13 -4.92 2.36
CA ASN A 57 8.91 -5.62 1.97
C ASN A 57 8.50 -6.68 3.01
N GLY A 58 9.01 -6.57 4.24
CA GLY A 58 8.68 -7.43 5.37
C GLY A 58 9.49 -8.72 5.45
N ILE A 59 10.53 -8.87 4.62
CA ILE A 59 11.40 -10.06 4.63
C ILE A 59 12.89 -9.73 4.75
N LYS A 60 13.30 -8.47 4.58
CA LYS A 60 14.72 -8.11 4.58
C LYS A 60 15.26 -7.84 5.98
N ARG A 61 14.36 -7.63 6.96
CA ARG A 61 14.69 -7.17 8.31
C ARG A 61 13.97 -8.02 9.36
N PRO A 62 14.56 -8.19 10.56
CA PRO A 62 13.94 -8.89 11.69
C PRO A 62 12.93 -8.00 12.44
N LEU A 63 12.00 -8.64 13.16
CA LEU A 63 10.82 -7.99 13.77
C LEU A 63 11.13 -6.99 14.89
N ASP A 64 12.36 -7.02 15.40
CA ASP A 64 12.88 -6.07 16.37
C ASP A 64 13.47 -4.81 15.71
N SER A 65 13.54 -4.77 14.38
CA SER A 65 13.99 -3.60 13.62
C SER A 65 12.87 -2.59 13.41
N SER A 66 13.10 -1.34 13.79
CA SER A 66 12.21 -0.20 13.47
C SER A 66 12.06 0.03 11.96
N HIS A 67 13.00 -0.46 11.16
CA HIS A 67 13.00 -0.34 9.69
C HIS A 67 12.22 -1.50 9.02
N GLN A 68 11.71 -2.46 9.78
CA GLN A 68 10.85 -3.50 9.22
C GLN A 68 9.48 -2.91 8.87
N TYR A 69 9.00 -3.21 7.65
CA TYR A 69 7.76 -2.66 7.11
C TYR A 69 6.53 -2.83 8.03
N THR A 70 6.40 -3.99 8.67
CA THR A 70 5.25 -4.31 9.54
C THR A 70 5.33 -3.70 10.94
N VAL A 71 6.44 -3.06 11.32
CA VAL A 71 6.70 -2.54 12.67
C VAL A 71 6.94 -1.02 12.68
N GLY A 72 6.79 -0.36 11.53
CA GLY A 72 6.90 1.09 11.39
C GLY A 72 7.50 1.51 10.06
N GLY A 73 8.39 0.68 9.50
CA GLY A 73 8.97 0.93 8.19
C GLY A 73 9.80 2.22 8.11
N ALA A 74 10.58 2.52 9.16
CA ALA A 74 11.47 3.66 9.19
C ALA A 74 12.47 3.65 8.01
N ILE A 75 12.87 4.83 7.56
CA ILE A 75 13.80 5.07 6.45
C ILE A 75 14.78 6.15 6.90
N ASP A 76 16.08 5.86 6.87
CA ASP A 76 17.11 6.87 7.10
C ASP A 76 17.46 7.59 5.81
N PHE A 77 17.73 8.88 5.96
CA PHE A 77 18.15 9.76 4.88
C PHE A 77 19.54 10.29 5.21
N ALA A 78 20.41 10.37 4.20
CA ALA A 78 21.67 11.10 4.28
C ALA A 78 21.78 12.14 3.15
N PRO A 79 22.60 13.18 3.34
CA PRO A 79 22.92 14.10 2.27
C PRO A 79 23.51 13.34 1.07
N ARG A 80 23.11 13.75 -0.12
CA ARG A 80 23.73 13.32 -1.36
C ARG A 80 25.14 13.92 -1.43
N LYS A 81 26.09 13.15 -1.97
CA LYS A 81 27.53 13.47 -1.92
C LYS A 81 27.99 14.38 -3.07
N ASP A 82 27.14 14.61 -4.06
CA ASP A 82 27.41 15.33 -5.31
C ASP A 82 27.32 16.86 -5.19
#